data_AF-A0A9D9VR43-F1
#
_entry.id   AF-A0A9D9VR43-F1
#
_cell.length_a   1.000
_cell.length_b   1.000
_cell.length_c   1.000
_cell.angle_alpha   90.00
_cell.angle_beta   90.00
_cell.angle_gamma   90.00
#
_symmetry.space_group_name_H-M   'P 1'
#
loop_
_entity.id
_entity.type
_entity.pdbx_description
1 polymer ?
#
loop_
_entity_poly.entity_id
_entity_poly.type
_entity_poly.pdbx_seq_one_letter_code
_entity_poly.pdbx_strand_id
1 'polypeptide(L)'
;MHPHTMPHHSAPRPPLSRRPVLAAHPRATQRGASLFTVFILLLLTLLLVLGGMRVGIFNESIVGNQADIQRANAAAEALMQHAANSIYEQGPHCSLDKSKSDCRFPRNEEEFTELATNLANQCGAGAADSSTPKGICMPVTPDARVFQTDYIMTKPRGARDDIQMRKETALSYSDFAGSAKAGDTNLGLSDKGQYWVEIFRYSKDLKRYGQGQVTPAPGMPLIEPDASYPFIYRITVRAQGLKDGSQVTLRSFYVPVVEQAIQTAAPTPAP
;
A
#
# COMPACT_ATOMS: atom_id res chain seq x y z
N MET A 1 -140.98 -6.37 -46.30
CA MET A 1 -139.78 -7.17 -46.58
C MET A 1 -138.81 -7.01 -45.41
N HIS A 2 -138.62 -8.09 -44.66
CA HIS A 2 -137.46 -8.37 -43.80
C HIS A 2 -136.16 -8.40 -44.67
N PRO A 3 -134.90 -8.37 -44.16
CA PRO A 3 -134.47 -8.44 -42.75
C PRO A 3 -133.10 -7.74 -42.33
N HIS A 4 -132.70 -7.96 -41.06
CA HIS A 4 -131.37 -8.39 -40.53
C HIS A 4 -130.14 -7.43 -40.51
N THR A 5 -129.67 -7.04 -39.30
CA THR A 5 -128.42 -7.46 -38.56
C THR A 5 -127.10 -6.92 -39.15
N MET A 6 -126.00 -6.64 -38.45
CA MET A 6 -125.52 -6.60 -37.04
C MET A 6 -124.14 -5.85 -37.12
N PRO A 7 -123.47 -5.54 -36.00
CA PRO A 7 -122.41 -4.54 -35.87
C PRO A 7 -120.99 -5.12 -36.04
N HIS A 8 -119.96 -4.26 -36.04
CA HIS A 8 -118.60 -4.71 -35.75
C HIS A 8 -117.74 -3.69 -35.00
N HIS A 9 -117.15 -4.21 -33.93
CA HIS A 9 -116.06 -3.68 -33.11
C HIS A 9 -114.78 -3.35 -33.89
N SER A 10 -113.99 -2.43 -33.31
CA SER A 10 -112.55 -2.48 -33.01
C SER A 10 -111.90 -1.11 -33.31
N ALA A 11 -111.15 -0.52 -32.39
CA ALA A 11 -109.71 -0.78 -32.31
C ALA A 11 -109.08 -0.12 -31.04
N PRO A 12 -107.82 -0.51 -30.68
CA PRO A 12 -107.34 -0.54 -29.30
C PRO A 12 -106.13 0.39 -29.03
N ARG A 13 -105.59 0.28 -27.78
CA ARG A 13 -104.19 0.52 -27.29
C ARG A 13 -104.07 1.69 -26.28
N PRO A 14 -102.98 1.79 -25.48
CA PRO A 14 -101.96 0.82 -25.05
C PRO A 14 -101.72 0.81 -23.50
N PRO A 15 -100.77 0.01 -22.98
CA PRO A 15 -100.67 -0.34 -21.56
C PRO A 15 -99.81 0.60 -20.70
N LEU A 16 -99.98 0.44 -19.39
CA LEU A 16 -99.20 0.99 -18.28
C LEU A 16 -97.67 0.84 -18.50
N SER A 17 -96.98 1.97 -18.68
CA SER A 17 -95.53 2.03 -18.64
C SER A 17 -95.05 2.16 -17.19
N ARG A 18 -94.55 1.05 -16.64
CA ARG A 18 -93.83 1.00 -15.36
C ARG A 18 -92.60 1.90 -15.39
N ARG A 19 -92.41 2.62 -14.27
CA ARG A 19 -91.18 3.35 -13.94
C ARG A 19 -89.99 2.38 -13.88
N PRO A 20 -88.82 2.71 -14.45
CA PRO A 20 -87.57 2.16 -13.97
C PRO A 20 -87.19 2.88 -12.68
N VAL A 21 -87.18 2.15 -11.57
CA VAL A 21 -86.46 2.56 -10.36
C VAL A 21 -84.98 2.52 -10.73
N LEU A 22 -84.31 3.67 -10.74
CA LEU A 22 -82.84 3.71 -10.76
C LEU A 22 -82.34 2.92 -9.55
N ALA A 23 -81.78 1.73 -9.79
CA ALA A 23 -80.98 1.04 -8.81
C ALA A 23 -79.70 1.85 -8.58
N ALA A 24 -79.71 2.67 -7.53
CA ALA A 24 -78.50 3.30 -7.02
C ALA A 24 -77.53 2.18 -6.62
N HIS A 25 -76.43 2.05 -7.36
CA HIS A 25 -75.31 1.23 -6.90
C HIS A 25 -74.80 1.85 -5.60
N PRO A 26 -74.71 1.08 -4.50
CA PRO A 26 -74.02 1.56 -3.32
C PRO A 26 -72.57 1.79 -3.74
N ARG A 27 -72.16 3.06 -3.80
CA ARG A 27 -70.75 3.42 -3.84
C ARG A 27 -70.18 2.95 -2.51
N ALA A 28 -69.60 1.75 -2.51
CA ALA A 28 -68.74 1.30 -1.44
C ALA A 28 -67.65 2.35 -1.30
N THR A 29 -67.73 3.13 -0.23
CA THR A 29 -66.75 4.17 0.11
C THR A 29 -65.45 3.48 0.54
N GLN A 30 -64.65 3.04 -0.43
CA GLN A 30 -63.22 2.79 -0.25
C GLN A 30 -62.54 4.13 0.07
N ARG A 31 -62.56 4.54 1.33
CA ARG A 31 -61.84 5.73 1.82
C ARG A 31 -60.80 5.43 2.91
N GLY A 32 -60.57 4.15 3.22
CA GLY A 32 -59.58 3.72 4.23
C GLY A 32 -58.28 3.12 3.69
N ALA A 33 -58.28 2.55 2.47
CA ALA A 33 -57.13 1.79 1.95
C ALA A 33 -56.00 2.66 1.36
N SER A 34 -56.31 3.85 0.86
CA SER A 34 -55.31 4.75 0.26
C SER A 34 -54.33 5.32 1.30
N LEU A 35 -54.82 5.66 2.49
CA LEU A 35 -53.96 6.22 3.54
C LEU A 35 -53.01 5.16 4.12
N PHE A 36 -53.49 3.93 4.29
CA PHE A 36 -52.66 2.81 4.76
C PHE A 36 -51.57 2.42 3.76
N THR A 37 -51.91 2.32 2.47
CA THR A 37 -50.93 2.03 1.41
C THR A 37 -49.88 3.14 1.30
N VAL A 38 -50.28 4.41 1.35
CA VAL A 38 -49.34 5.54 1.38
C VAL A 38 -48.44 5.47 2.61
N PHE A 39 -48.98 5.18 3.80
CA PHE A 39 -48.17 5.08 5.00
C PHE A 39 -47.15 3.94 4.92
N ILE A 40 -47.54 2.77 4.41
CA ILE A 40 -46.61 1.66 4.17
C ILE A 40 -45.52 2.06 3.18
N LEU A 41 -45.88 2.70 2.07
CA LEU A 41 -44.90 3.16 1.09
C LEU A 41 -43.93 4.18 1.70
N LEU A 42 -44.42 5.13 2.49
CA LEU A 42 -43.57 6.08 3.21
C LEU A 42 -42.62 5.36 4.19
N LEU A 43 -43.12 4.37 4.93
CA LEU A 43 -42.31 3.59 5.87
C LEU A 43 -41.24 2.77 5.15
N LEU A 44 -41.60 2.11 4.04
CA LEU A 44 -40.66 1.37 3.20
C LEU A 44 -39.61 2.28 2.57
N THR A 45 -39.99 3.47 2.09
CA THR A 45 -39.02 4.45 1.56
C THR A 45 -38.07 4.95 2.64
N LEU A 46 -38.55 5.24 3.85
CA LEU A 46 -37.71 5.65 4.97
C LEU A 46 -36.73 4.54 5.36
N LEU A 47 -37.18 3.29 5.40
CA LEU A 47 -36.31 2.13 5.64
C LEU A 47 -35.26 1.97 4.53
N LEU A 48 -35.63 2.17 3.27
CA LEU A 48 -34.67 2.18 2.16
C LEU A 48 -33.61 3.27 2.32
N VAL A 49 -34.03 4.49 2.68
CA VAL A 49 -33.11 5.62 2.89
C VAL A 49 -32.15 5.37 4.05
N LEU A 50 -32.66 4.89 5.19
CA LEU A 50 -31.84 4.53 6.35
C LEU A 50 -30.85 3.39 6.01
N GLY A 51 -31.31 2.40 5.25
CA GLY A 51 -30.47 1.32 4.74
C GLY A 51 -29.35 1.84 3.83
N GLY A 52 -29.70 2.69 2.86
CA GLY A 52 -28.74 3.31 1.94
C GLY A 52 -27.69 4.17 2.65
N MET A 53 -28.08 4.94 3.67
CA MET A 53 -27.15 5.76 4.45
C MET A 53 -26.10 4.92 5.20
N ARG A 54 -26.51 3.79 5.81
CA ARG A 54 -25.57 2.88 6.51
C ARG A 54 -24.56 2.25 5.54
N VAL A 55 -25.04 1.80 4.37
CA VAL A 55 -24.18 1.22 3.33
C VAL A 55 -23.21 2.28 2.78
N GLY A 56 -23.66 3.51 2.57
CA GLY A 56 -22.82 4.62 2.11
C GLY A 56 -21.66 4.91 3.07
N ILE A 57 -21.96 5.08 4.36
CA ILE A 57 -20.95 5.33 5.41
C ILE A 57 -19.92 4.18 5.49
N PHE A 58 -20.39 2.93 5.38
CA PHE A 58 -19.50 1.78 5.38
C PHE A 58 -18.56 1.77 4.16
N ASN A 59 -19.10 2.05 2.98
CA ASN A 59 -18.31 2.10 1.77
C ASN A 59 -17.25 3.22 1.82
N GLU A 60 -17.62 4.42 2.31
CA GLU A 60 -16.67 5.52 2.52
C GLU A 60 -15.57 5.16 3.51
N SER A 61 -15.91 4.45 4.58
CA SER A 61 -14.92 3.96 5.56
C SER A 61 -13.93 2.98 4.95
N ILE A 62 -14.41 1.99 4.17
CA ILE A 62 -13.57 1.02 3.46
C ILE A 62 -12.66 1.72 2.46
N VAL A 63 -13.22 2.57 1.60
CA VAL A 63 -12.47 3.29 0.57
C VAL A 63 -11.42 4.18 1.22
N GLY A 64 -11.76 4.85 2.31
CA GLY A 64 -10.81 5.66 3.08
C GLY A 64 -9.70 4.84 3.74
N ASN A 65 -9.91 3.56 4.04
CA ASN A 65 -8.84 2.67 4.53
C ASN A 65 -7.93 2.22 3.39
N GLN A 66 -8.51 1.83 2.25
CA GLN A 66 -7.76 1.43 1.07
C GLN A 66 -6.90 2.57 0.52
N ALA A 67 -7.43 3.79 0.47
CA ALA A 67 -6.70 4.98 0.04
C ALA A 67 -5.48 5.26 0.95
N ASP A 68 -5.60 5.01 2.24
CA ASP A 68 -4.52 5.24 3.20
C ASP A 68 -3.40 4.20 3.07
N ILE A 69 -3.76 2.93 2.83
CA ILE A 69 -2.78 1.87 2.51
C ILE A 69 -2.08 2.14 1.18
N GLN A 70 -2.80 2.60 0.15
CA GLN A 70 -2.19 2.99 -1.13
C GLN A 70 -1.17 4.11 -0.95
N ARG A 71 -1.49 5.11 -0.12
CA ARG A 71 -0.54 6.18 0.22
C ARG A 71 0.69 5.65 0.94
N ALA A 72 0.50 4.77 1.92
CA ALA A 72 1.61 4.14 2.63
C ALA A 72 2.50 3.31 1.68
N ASN A 73 1.90 2.62 0.71
CA ASN A 73 2.67 1.88 -0.30
C ASN A 73 3.47 2.82 -1.22
N ALA A 74 2.84 3.87 -1.74
CA ALA A 74 3.54 4.86 -2.57
C ALA A 74 4.71 5.52 -1.83
N ALA A 75 4.55 5.80 -0.53
CA ALA A 75 5.62 6.30 0.31
C ALA A 75 6.74 5.26 0.50
N ALA A 76 6.39 3.99 0.71
CA ALA A 76 7.38 2.91 0.83
C ALA A 76 8.17 2.70 -0.47
N GLU A 77 7.51 2.76 -1.63
CA GLU A 77 8.17 2.65 -2.93
C GLU A 77 9.12 3.83 -3.18
N ALA A 78 8.70 5.06 -2.85
CA ALA A 78 9.54 6.25 -2.95
C ALA A 78 10.80 6.15 -2.06
N LEU A 79 10.65 5.66 -0.82
CA LEU A 79 11.78 5.40 0.07
C LEU A 79 12.70 4.31 -0.45
N MET A 80 12.15 3.26 -1.04
CA MET A 80 12.93 2.16 -1.61
C MET A 80 13.84 2.68 -2.73
N GLN A 81 13.28 3.47 -3.65
CA GLN A 81 14.03 4.11 -4.73
C GLN A 81 15.07 5.09 -4.20
N HIS A 82 14.69 5.89 -3.20
CA HIS A 82 15.60 6.84 -2.57
C HIS A 82 16.79 6.14 -1.87
N ALA A 83 16.54 5.05 -1.14
CA ALA A 83 17.59 4.24 -0.53
C ALA A 83 18.51 3.61 -1.58
N ALA A 84 17.94 3.09 -2.68
CA ALA A 84 18.73 2.57 -3.79
C ALA A 84 19.62 3.66 -4.44
N ASN A 85 19.07 4.87 -4.65
CA ASN A 85 19.82 6.01 -5.18
C ASN A 85 20.93 6.45 -4.21
N SER A 86 20.65 6.45 -2.91
CA SER A 86 21.64 6.73 -1.88
C SER A 86 22.80 5.71 -1.89
N ILE A 87 22.49 4.42 -2.04
CA ILE A 87 23.52 3.37 -2.19
C ILE A 87 24.36 3.61 -3.44
N TYR A 88 23.72 3.95 -4.55
CA TYR A 88 24.41 4.24 -5.80
C TYR A 88 25.38 5.43 -5.65
N GLU A 89 24.90 6.58 -5.18
CA GLU A 89 25.67 7.83 -5.09
C GLU A 89 26.70 7.85 -3.96
N GLN A 90 26.41 7.21 -2.82
CA GLN A 90 27.23 7.27 -1.61
C GLN A 90 27.98 5.97 -1.30
N GLY A 91 27.93 5.01 -2.23
CA GLY A 91 28.73 3.78 -2.23
C GLY A 91 29.75 3.82 -3.36
N PRO A 92 29.57 3.03 -4.43
CA PRO A 92 30.59 2.86 -5.47
C PRO A 92 30.90 4.16 -6.24
N HIS A 93 29.92 5.07 -6.36
CA HIS A 93 30.09 6.34 -7.07
C HIS A 93 30.40 7.53 -6.15
N CYS A 94 30.64 7.27 -4.87
CA CYS A 94 31.06 8.32 -3.95
C CYS A 94 32.50 8.73 -4.26
N SER A 95 32.71 9.99 -4.65
CA SER A 95 34.03 10.50 -5.04
C SER A 95 35.11 10.19 -3.99
N LEU A 96 36.31 9.84 -4.46
CA LEU A 96 37.47 9.58 -3.61
C LEU A 96 37.99 10.84 -2.92
N ASP A 97 37.69 12.03 -3.45
CA ASP A 97 38.06 13.31 -2.85
C ASP A 97 37.21 13.66 -1.61
N LYS A 98 36.09 12.96 -1.42
CA LYS A 98 35.26 13.11 -0.23
C LYS A 98 35.86 12.35 0.94
N SER A 99 35.68 12.91 2.14
CA SER A 99 36.03 12.20 3.37
C SER A 99 35.26 10.88 3.42
N LYS A 100 35.86 9.86 4.04
CA LYS A 100 35.16 8.61 4.35
C LYS A 100 33.85 8.86 5.10
N SER A 101 33.82 9.86 5.97
CA SER A 101 32.61 10.29 6.70
C SER A 101 31.50 10.80 5.79
N ASP A 102 31.82 11.27 4.58
CA ASP A 102 30.84 11.78 3.62
C ASP A 102 30.26 10.67 2.72
N CYS A 103 30.90 9.49 2.72
CA CYS A 103 30.48 8.30 1.97
C CYS A 103 29.87 7.29 2.95
N ARG A 104 28.55 7.16 2.91
CA ARG A 104 27.81 6.38 3.90
C ARG A 104 27.93 4.87 3.70
N PHE A 105 28.18 4.42 2.46
CA PHE A 105 28.32 3.01 2.13
C PHE A 105 29.78 2.69 1.79
N PRO A 106 30.23 1.46 2.05
CA PRO A 106 31.63 1.10 1.84
C PRO A 106 31.99 1.22 0.37
N ARG A 107 33.09 1.90 0.07
CA ARG A 107 33.63 2.01 -1.29
C ARG A 107 34.48 0.81 -1.69
N ASN A 108 35.00 0.08 -0.71
CA ASN A 108 35.89 -1.05 -0.89
C ASN A 108 35.81 -2.03 0.29
N GLU A 109 36.56 -3.12 0.21
CA GLU A 109 36.64 -4.19 1.21
C GLU A 109 37.16 -3.73 2.59
N GLU A 110 38.06 -2.75 2.62
CA GLU A 110 38.61 -2.21 3.87
C GLU A 110 37.52 -1.45 4.64
N GLU A 111 36.80 -0.56 3.97
CA GLU A 111 35.68 0.17 4.56
C GLU A 111 34.54 -0.77 4.97
N PHE A 112 34.26 -1.81 4.17
CA PHE A 112 33.29 -2.85 4.55
C PHE A 112 33.72 -3.57 5.82
N THR A 113 34.99 -3.96 5.93
CA THR A 113 35.51 -4.70 7.08
C THR A 113 35.44 -3.86 8.36
N GLU A 114 35.76 -2.58 8.28
CA GLU A 114 35.62 -1.65 9.41
C GLU A 114 34.15 -1.53 9.85
N LEU A 115 33.25 -1.31 8.90
CA LEU A 115 31.82 -1.19 9.17
C LEU A 115 31.24 -2.49 9.76
N ALA A 116 31.61 -3.64 9.20
CA ALA A 116 31.24 -4.96 9.70
C ALA A 116 31.73 -5.20 11.14
N THR A 117 32.92 -4.69 11.46
CA THR A 117 33.50 -4.78 12.81
C THR A 117 32.76 -3.89 13.80
N ASN A 118 32.45 -2.65 13.41
CA ASN A 118 31.77 -1.68 14.28
C ASN A 118 30.29 -2.02 14.52
N LEU A 119 29.63 -2.69 13.56
CA LEU A 119 28.21 -3.00 13.60
C LEU A 119 27.90 -4.49 13.68
N ALA A 120 28.84 -5.33 14.12
CA ALA A 120 28.69 -6.78 14.10
C ALA A 120 27.36 -7.28 14.72
N ASN A 121 26.44 -7.78 13.88
CA ASN A 121 25.08 -8.21 14.23
C ASN A 121 24.15 -7.09 14.75
N GLN A 122 24.39 -5.85 14.33
CA GLN A 122 23.67 -4.65 14.79
C GLN A 122 23.39 -3.66 13.67
N CYS A 123 22.53 -2.68 13.98
CA CYS A 123 22.34 -1.49 13.16
C CYS A 123 22.94 -0.26 13.84
N GLY A 124 23.47 0.67 13.04
CA GLY A 124 23.94 1.95 13.54
C GLY A 124 22.79 2.79 14.09
N ALA A 125 23.10 3.59 15.11
CA ALA A 125 22.19 4.59 15.69
C ALA A 125 22.80 6.01 15.67
N GLY A 126 24.02 6.16 15.14
CA GLY A 126 24.73 7.44 15.06
C GLY A 126 24.33 8.28 13.85
N ALA A 127 24.94 9.45 13.67
CA ALA A 127 24.71 10.26 12.48
C ALA A 127 25.15 9.54 11.18
N ALA A 128 24.68 10.02 10.02
CA ALA A 128 24.96 9.43 8.72
C ALA A 128 26.47 9.35 8.39
N ASP A 129 27.27 10.24 8.99
CA ASP A 129 28.71 10.41 8.81
C ASP A 129 29.56 9.75 9.93
N SER A 130 28.92 8.96 10.80
CA SER A 130 29.59 8.29 11.91
C SER A 130 30.14 6.91 11.52
N SER A 131 31.01 6.33 12.36
CA SER A 131 31.50 4.95 12.19
C SER A 131 30.42 3.86 12.40
N THR A 132 29.23 4.27 12.88
CA THR A 132 28.05 3.43 13.10
C THR A 132 26.81 4.13 12.53
N PRO A 133 26.77 4.35 11.21
CA PRO A 133 25.79 5.22 10.59
C PRO A 133 24.37 4.69 10.75
N LYS A 134 23.44 5.56 11.19
CA LYS A 134 22.03 5.21 11.34
C LYS A 134 21.45 4.67 10.06
N GLY A 135 20.59 3.66 10.17
CA GLY A 135 19.96 2.96 9.07
C GLY A 135 20.84 1.95 8.35
N ILE A 136 22.11 1.77 8.74
CA ILE A 136 22.98 0.72 8.19
C ILE A 136 23.09 -0.43 9.17
N CYS A 137 22.98 -1.66 8.67
CA CYS A 137 22.96 -2.87 9.48
C CYS A 137 23.95 -3.89 8.93
N MET A 138 24.67 -4.57 9.82
CA MET A 138 25.66 -5.59 9.46
C MET A 138 25.26 -6.95 10.01
N PRO A 139 24.42 -7.72 9.29
CA PRO A 139 24.03 -9.07 9.69
C PRO A 139 25.20 -10.05 9.60
N VAL A 140 25.23 -11.04 10.50
CA VAL A 140 26.20 -12.14 10.45
C VAL A 140 25.91 -13.08 9.28
N THR A 141 24.62 -13.31 9.00
CA THR A 141 24.15 -14.16 7.90
C THR A 141 22.92 -13.55 7.21
N PRO A 142 22.68 -13.84 5.91
CA PRO A 142 21.50 -13.35 5.19
C PRO A 142 20.16 -13.74 5.81
N ASP A 143 20.11 -14.85 6.53
CA ASP A 143 18.93 -15.40 7.19
C ASP A 143 18.75 -14.95 8.65
N ALA A 144 19.62 -14.06 9.16
CA ALA A 144 19.55 -13.55 10.52
C ALA A 144 18.12 -13.08 10.89
N ARG A 145 17.50 -13.78 11.85
CA ARG A 145 16.08 -13.61 12.23
C ARG A 145 15.72 -12.18 12.60
N VAL A 146 16.64 -11.46 13.24
CA VAL A 146 16.46 -10.06 13.67
C VAL A 146 16.18 -9.10 12.51
N PHE A 147 16.41 -9.52 11.26
CA PHE A 147 16.18 -8.73 10.04
C PHE A 147 15.16 -9.36 9.08
N GLN A 148 14.37 -10.35 9.53
CA GLN A 148 13.30 -10.94 8.73
C GLN A 148 11.99 -10.13 8.80
N THR A 149 11.26 -10.08 7.68
CA THR A 149 10.09 -9.20 7.52
C THR A 149 8.92 -9.59 8.43
N ASP A 150 8.73 -10.88 8.68
CA ASP A 150 7.73 -11.40 9.64
C ASP A 150 8.04 -10.91 11.06
N TYR A 151 9.30 -10.91 11.46
CA TYR A 151 9.77 -10.37 12.72
C TYR A 151 9.54 -8.86 12.85
N ILE A 152 9.80 -8.10 11.78
CA ILE A 152 9.59 -6.65 11.71
C ILE A 152 8.09 -6.28 11.72
N MET A 153 7.23 -7.15 11.19
CA MET A 153 5.79 -6.88 11.00
C MET A 153 4.90 -7.48 12.08
N THR A 154 5.31 -8.55 12.73
CA THR A 154 4.53 -9.24 13.77
C THR A 154 5.25 -9.15 15.10
N LYS A 155 5.21 -7.97 15.74
CA LYS A 155 5.58 -7.91 17.15
C LYS A 155 4.38 -8.38 17.99
N PRO A 156 4.47 -9.52 18.71
CA PRO A 156 3.43 -9.91 19.65
C PRO A 156 3.32 -8.86 20.77
N ARG A 157 2.09 -8.58 21.21
CA ARG A 157 1.84 -7.67 22.35
C ARG A 157 2.60 -8.20 23.58
N GLY A 158 3.59 -7.46 24.07
CA GLY A 158 4.42 -7.84 25.22
C GLY A 158 5.80 -8.44 24.90
N ALA A 159 6.19 -8.58 23.63
CA ALA A 159 7.56 -8.93 23.28
C ALA A 159 8.53 -7.78 23.58
N ARG A 160 9.76 -8.10 24.02
CA ARG A 160 10.87 -7.14 24.14
C ARG A 160 11.09 -6.46 22.78
N ASP A 161 11.51 -5.20 22.77
CA ASP A 161 11.77 -4.51 21.51
C ASP A 161 12.94 -5.15 20.76
N ASP A 162 12.83 -5.14 19.44
CA ASP A 162 13.90 -5.53 18.54
C ASP A 162 14.88 -4.38 18.45
N ILE A 163 15.86 -4.40 19.36
CA ILE A 163 16.85 -3.33 19.56
C ILE A 163 17.47 -2.88 18.22
N GLN A 164 17.60 -3.79 17.25
CA GLN A 164 18.23 -3.54 15.97
C GLN A 164 17.33 -2.85 14.92
N MET A 165 16.01 -3.04 14.98
CA MET A 165 15.06 -2.50 14.00
C MET A 165 14.11 -1.47 14.66
N ARG A 166 14.63 -0.70 15.63
CA ARG A 166 13.88 0.38 16.27
C ARG A 166 13.94 1.68 15.45
N LYS A 167 13.05 2.62 15.81
CA LYS A 167 13.04 3.97 15.24
C LYS A 167 14.37 4.70 15.41
N GLU A 168 15.14 4.40 16.47
CA GLU A 168 16.42 5.05 16.74
C GLU A 168 17.54 4.56 15.82
N THR A 169 17.45 3.32 15.31
CA THR A 169 18.41 2.78 14.34
C THR A 169 17.96 2.98 12.89
N ALA A 170 16.70 3.35 12.67
CA ALA A 170 16.14 3.58 11.35
C ALA A 170 16.57 4.96 10.82
N LEU A 171 16.95 5.04 9.56
CA LEU A 171 17.08 6.36 8.94
C LEU A 171 15.70 6.83 8.46
N SER A 172 15.30 8.04 8.86
CA SER A 172 14.12 8.67 8.28
C SER A 172 14.47 9.31 6.93
N TYR A 173 13.43 9.63 6.15
CA TYR A 173 13.62 10.45 4.95
C TYR A 173 14.21 11.83 5.29
N SER A 174 13.72 12.45 6.37
CA SER A 174 14.12 13.78 6.81
C SER A 174 15.56 13.84 7.35
N ASP A 175 16.07 12.76 7.93
CA ASP A 175 17.46 12.65 8.39
C ASP A 175 18.45 12.62 7.21
N PHE A 176 17.98 12.32 6.00
CA PHE A 176 18.82 12.18 4.80
C PHE A 176 18.63 13.31 3.79
N ALA A 177 17.39 13.60 3.42
CA ALA A 177 17.08 14.72 2.57
C ALA A 177 17.05 15.95 3.48
N GLY A 178 18.16 16.70 3.54
CA GLY A 178 18.30 17.95 4.32
C GLY A 178 17.23 19.02 4.07
N SER A 179 16.21 18.73 3.27
CA SER A 179 14.91 19.38 3.24
C SER A 179 13.90 18.43 2.58
N ALA A 180 12.92 17.95 3.33
CA ALA A 180 11.74 17.32 2.73
C ALA A 180 11.06 18.33 1.79
N LYS A 181 10.83 17.96 0.53
CA LYS A 181 10.12 18.79 -0.46
C LYS A 181 8.62 18.72 -0.20
N ALA A 182 7.85 19.66 -0.75
CA ALA A 182 6.39 19.72 -0.58
C ALA A 182 5.64 18.47 -1.08
N GLY A 183 6.23 17.67 -1.98
CA GLY A 183 5.69 16.36 -2.37
C GLY A 183 5.84 15.30 -1.26
N ASP A 184 6.88 15.43 -0.43
CA ASP A 184 7.28 14.40 0.51
C ASP A 184 6.41 14.41 1.78
N THR A 185 5.91 15.59 2.14
CA THR A 185 4.94 15.78 3.23
C THR A 185 3.60 15.09 2.93
N ASN A 186 3.15 15.12 1.67
CA ASN A 186 1.91 14.48 1.22
C ASN A 186 1.98 12.94 1.26
N LEU A 187 3.19 12.40 1.07
CA LEU A 187 3.50 10.97 1.19
C LEU A 187 3.86 10.58 2.65
N GLY A 188 3.91 11.53 3.59
CA GLY A 188 4.24 11.26 5.00
C GLY A 188 5.71 10.84 5.22
N LEU A 189 6.59 11.11 4.26
CA LEU A 189 7.96 10.60 4.26
C LEU A 189 8.80 11.11 5.45
N SER A 190 8.55 12.34 5.91
CA SER A 190 9.40 13.02 6.92
C SER A 190 9.48 12.31 8.27
N ASP A 191 8.37 11.80 8.79
CA ASP A 191 8.31 11.22 10.15
C ASP A 191 7.72 9.81 10.20
N LYS A 192 7.09 9.40 9.10
CA LYS A 192 6.39 8.12 8.97
C LYS A 192 7.07 7.16 8.00
N GLY A 193 8.13 7.61 7.34
CA GLY A 193 8.97 6.86 6.43
C GLY A 193 10.33 6.52 7.05
N GLN A 194 10.66 5.23 7.08
CA GLN A 194 11.89 4.71 7.68
C GLN A 194 12.50 3.63 6.79
N TYR A 195 13.83 3.57 6.74
CA TYR A 195 14.51 2.47 6.08
C TYR A 195 15.78 2.00 6.80
N TRP A 196 16.10 0.74 6.55
CA TRP A 196 17.31 0.05 6.98
C TRP A 196 17.95 -0.59 5.75
N VAL A 197 19.28 -0.55 5.69
CA VAL A 197 20.07 -1.17 4.64
C VAL A 197 21.04 -2.14 5.27
N GLU A 198 20.88 -3.41 4.90
CA GLU A 198 21.81 -4.47 5.25
C GLU A 198 22.83 -4.66 4.14
N ILE A 199 24.09 -4.89 4.50
CA ILE A 199 25.18 -5.05 3.53
C ILE A 199 25.76 -6.46 3.64
N PHE A 200 25.85 -7.14 2.50
CA PHE A 200 26.43 -8.47 2.36
C PHE A 200 27.62 -8.42 1.42
N ARG A 201 28.70 -9.12 1.79
CA ARG A 201 29.81 -9.39 0.90
C ARG A 201 29.50 -10.61 0.05
N TYR A 202 29.50 -10.44 -1.26
CA TYR A 202 29.41 -11.55 -2.21
C TYR A 202 30.77 -12.24 -2.33
N SER A 203 30.77 -13.57 -2.28
CA SER A 203 31.97 -14.38 -2.44
C SER A 203 31.61 -15.68 -3.15
N LYS A 204 32.32 -15.99 -4.23
CA LYS A 204 32.24 -17.31 -4.89
C LYS A 204 32.90 -18.40 -4.04
N ASP A 205 33.88 -18.01 -3.22
CA ASP A 205 34.53 -18.90 -2.28
C ASP A 205 33.70 -19.00 -1.00
N LEU A 206 32.80 -19.97 -1.00
CA LEU A 206 31.88 -20.31 0.08
C LEU A 206 32.57 -20.90 1.33
N LYS A 207 33.90 -20.97 1.38
CA LYS A 207 34.63 -21.59 2.51
C LYS A 207 34.72 -20.70 3.75
N ARG A 208 34.47 -19.38 3.64
CA ARG A 208 34.59 -18.42 4.77
C ARG A 208 33.28 -18.15 5.51
N TYR A 209 32.12 -18.42 4.90
CA TYR A 209 30.84 -18.44 5.60
C TYR A 209 30.68 -19.83 6.20
N GLY A 210 31.10 -19.98 7.46
CA GLY A 210 31.06 -21.26 8.16
C GLY A 210 29.69 -21.93 8.06
N GLN A 211 29.72 -23.25 7.88
CA GLN A 211 28.62 -24.19 7.59
C GLN A 211 28.39 -24.39 6.09
N GLY A 212 28.85 -25.56 5.64
CA GLY A 212 28.94 -25.93 4.23
C GLY A 212 27.63 -25.79 3.45
N GLN A 213 27.83 -25.49 2.17
CA GLN A 213 26.88 -25.69 1.08
C GLN A 213 25.70 -24.70 1.06
N VAL A 214 25.85 -23.64 0.27
CA VAL A 214 24.78 -22.68 0.02
C VAL A 214 24.67 -22.46 -1.49
N THR A 215 23.78 -23.24 -2.13
CA THR A 215 22.97 -22.71 -3.25
C THR A 215 22.43 -21.35 -2.82
N PRO A 216 22.36 -20.32 -3.69
CA PRO A 216 21.88 -18.99 -3.31
C PRO A 216 20.64 -19.12 -2.42
N ALA A 217 20.73 -18.59 -1.20
CA ALA A 217 19.63 -18.66 -0.25
C ALA A 217 18.35 -18.19 -0.95
N PRO A 218 17.19 -18.87 -0.76
CA PRO A 218 15.95 -18.49 -1.42
C PRO A 218 15.70 -16.97 -1.29
N GLY A 219 15.67 -16.28 -2.44
CA GLY A 219 15.47 -14.83 -2.51
C GLY A 219 16.73 -13.97 -2.70
N MET A 220 17.94 -14.52 -2.70
CA MET A 220 19.14 -13.77 -3.12
C MET A 220 19.04 -13.38 -4.61
N PRO A 221 19.56 -12.19 -5.00
CA PRO A 221 19.59 -11.78 -6.40
C PRO A 221 20.26 -12.82 -7.29
N LEU A 222 19.68 -13.07 -8.47
CA LEU A 222 20.33 -13.82 -9.55
C LEU A 222 21.45 -13.02 -10.24
N ILE A 223 21.60 -11.74 -9.88
CA ILE A 223 22.59 -10.83 -10.46
C ILE A 223 23.86 -10.90 -9.61
N GLU A 224 24.96 -11.28 -10.27
CA GLU A 224 26.29 -11.25 -9.69
C GLU A 224 26.81 -9.81 -9.67
N PRO A 225 27.29 -9.29 -8.51
CA PRO A 225 27.94 -7.98 -8.46
C PRO A 225 29.28 -7.98 -9.20
N ASP A 226 29.78 -6.79 -9.57
CA ASP A 226 31.13 -6.66 -10.12
C ASP A 226 32.17 -7.12 -9.09
N ALA A 227 33.23 -7.79 -9.55
CA ALA A 227 34.32 -8.26 -8.71
C ALA A 227 35.06 -7.12 -7.97
N SER A 228 35.10 -5.91 -8.54
CA SER A 228 35.70 -4.74 -7.88
C SER A 228 34.81 -4.14 -6.80
N TYR A 229 33.52 -4.45 -6.80
CA TYR A 229 32.55 -3.96 -5.82
C TYR A 229 31.56 -5.07 -5.42
N PRO A 230 32.02 -6.09 -4.66
CA PRO A 230 31.28 -7.33 -4.45
C PRO A 230 30.25 -7.19 -3.31
N PHE A 231 29.46 -6.11 -3.29
CA PHE A 231 28.48 -5.85 -2.24
C PHE A 231 27.05 -6.01 -2.75
N ILE A 232 26.25 -6.70 -1.96
CA ILE A 232 24.81 -6.85 -2.16
C ILE A 232 24.11 -6.16 -0.99
N TYR A 233 23.10 -5.37 -1.29
CA TYR A 233 22.34 -4.64 -0.30
C TYR A 233 20.95 -5.24 -0.18
N ARG A 234 20.43 -5.35 1.05
CA ARG A 234 19.00 -5.60 1.29
C ARG A 234 18.40 -4.38 1.95
N ILE A 235 17.45 -3.78 1.26
CA ILE A 235 16.77 -2.57 1.72
C ILE A 235 15.44 -3.01 2.31
N THR A 236 15.21 -2.63 3.57
CA THR A 236 13.92 -2.78 4.23
C THR A 236 13.35 -1.41 4.50
N VAL A 237 12.14 -1.17 4.03
CA VAL A 237 11.43 0.10 4.17
C VAL A 237 10.15 -0.11 4.94
N ARG A 238 9.85 0.80 5.86
CA ARG A 238 8.58 0.89 6.57
C ARG A 238 7.99 2.29 6.34
N ALA A 239 6.75 2.33 5.87
CA ALA A 239 5.99 3.56 5.73
C ALA A 239 4.62 3.44 6.41
N GLN A 240 4.16 4.52 7.03
CA GLN A 240 2.85 4.60 7.65
C GLN A 240 1.96 5.64 6.95
N GLY A 241 0.68 5.31 6.80
CA GLY A 241 -0.35 6.19 6.29
C GLY A 241 -0.74 7.28 7.30
N LEU A 242 -1.85 7.96 7.04
CA LEU A 242 -2.39 8.95 7.96
C LEU A 242 -3.08 8.32 9.18
N LYS A 243 -3.70 7.15 9.02
CA LYS A 243 -4.42 6.46 10.09
C LYS A 243 -3.50 5.52 10.85
N ASP A 244 -3.76 5.40 12.15
CA ASP A 244 -3.08 4.41 12.99
C ASP A 244 -3.36 2.99 12.48
N GLY A 245 -2.29 2.23 12.27
CA GLY A 245 -2.36 0.86 11.75
C GLY A 245 -2.26 0.73 10.22
N SER A 246 -2.37 1.82 9.46
CA SER A 246 -2.05 1.80 8.03
C SER A 246 -0.54 1.77 7.85
N GLN A 247 0.02 0.59 7.63
CA GLN A 247 1.46 0.41 7.48
C GLN A 247 1.76 -0.53 6.32
N VAL A 248 2.79 -0.16 5.56
CA VAL A 248 3.38 -1.02 4.54
C VAL A 248 4.86 -1.21 4.85
N THR A 249 5.32 -2.44 4.70
CA THR A 249 6.74 -2.78 4.76
C THR A 249 7.13 -3.46 3.47
N LEU A 250 8.12 -2.89 2.80
CA LEU A 250 8.69 -3.43 1.57
C LEU A 250 10.11 -3.89 1.84
N ARG A 251 10.53 -4.96 1.15
CA ARG A 251 11.91 -5.42 1.20
C ARG A 251 12.37 -5.82 -0.19
N SER A 252 13.54 -5.34 -0.59
CA SER A 252 14.15 -5.67 -1.87
C SER A 252 15.65 -5.80 -1.74
N PHE A 253 16.25 -6.53 -2.65
CA PHE A 253 17.70 -6.53 -2.82
C PHE A 253 18.10 -5.53 -3.89
N TYR A 254 19.26 -4.90 -3.70
CA TYR A 254 19.86 -3.96 -4.63
C TYR A 254 21.33 -4.34 -4.85
N VAL A 255 21.72 -4.40 -6.12
CA VAL A 255 23.10 -4.67 -6.55
C VAL A 255 23.54 -3.47 -7.37
N PRO A 256 24.49 -2.65 -6.89
CA PRO A 256 24.95 -1.47 -7.62
C PRO A 256 25.70 -1.85 -8.89
N VAL A 257 25.48 -1.08 -9.95
CA VAL A 257 26.28 -1.18 -11.18
C VAL A 257 27.46 -0.23 -11.06
N VAL A 258 28.66 -0.76 -11.28
CA VAL A 258 29.90 0.01 -11.39
C VAL A 258 30.19 0.15 -12.88
N GLU A 259 30.19 1.37 -13.39
CA GLU A 259 30.58 1.61 -14.77
C GLU A 259 32.11 1.60 -14.84
N GLN A 260 32.68 0.57 -15.45
CA GLN A 260 34.11 0.51 -15.67
C GLN A 260 34.48 1.63 -16.64
N ALA A 261 35.31 2.58 -16.20
CA ALA A 261 35.90 3.56 -17.09
C ALA A 261 36.70 2.79 -18.15
N ILE A 262 36.15 2.71 -19.37
CA ILE A 262 36.92 2.32 -20.54
C ILE A 262 38.00 3.39 -20.66
N GLN A 263 39.20 3.11 -20.16
CA GLN A 263 40.38 3.90 -20.48
C GLN A 263 40.56 3.76 -21.99
N THR A 264 40.05 4.72 -22.75
CA THR A 264 40.47 4.95 -24.13
C THR A 264 41.95 5.28 -24.07
N ALA A 265 42.79 4.26 -24.21
CA ALA A 265 44.19 4.41 -24.53
C ALA A 265 44.26 5.19 -25.84
N ALA A 266 44.51 6.50 -25.74
CA ALA A 266 44.86 7.30 -26.88
C ALA A 266 46.13 6.68 -27.51
N PRO A 267 46.15 6.36 -28.81
CA PRO A 267 47.34 5.84 -29.45
C PRO A 267 48.43 6.90 -29.38
N THR A 268 49.54 6.55 -28.71
CA THR A 268 50.77 7.33 -28.69
C THR A 268 51.20 7.61 -30.14
N PRO A 269 51.47 8.86 -30.54
CA PRO A 269 51.99 9.13 -31.87
C PRO A 269 53.38 8.49 -31.99
N ALA A 270 53.56 7.65 -33.00
CA ALA A 270 54.83 7.05 -33.37
C ALA A 270 55.85 8.14 -33.79
N PRO A 271 57.15 7.92 -33.56
CA PRO A 271 58.21 8.91 -33.79
C PRO A 271 58.37 9.34 -35.25
#